data_AF-A0AAV4B5F4-F1
#
_entry.id   AF-A0AAV4B5F4-F1
#
_cell.length_a   1.000
_cell.length_b   1.000
_cell.length_c   1.000
_cell.angle_alpha   90.00
_cell.angle_beta   90.00
_cell.angle_gamma   90.00
#
_symmetry.space_group_name_H-M   'P 1'
#
loop_
_entity.id
_entity.type
_entity.pdbx_description
1 polymer ?
#
loop_
_entity_poly.entity_id
_entity_poly.type
_entity_poly.pdbx_seq_one_letter_code
_entity_poly.pdbx_strand_id
1 'polypeptide(L)'
;MYLGIEGYDHNSPRIHLEMEEGDTVFFHPLLIHGSGTNRTNNCRKSISCHYASSKCLVLEKLEPEQRVIEEEVLALQQKRFGDSIKFTFQDLWMMKSRHVKGESGVLS
;
A
#
# COMPACT_ATOMS: atom_id res chain seq x y z
N MET A 1 11.56 1.76 12.44
CA MET A 1 11.98 2.52 11.24
C MET A 1 10.72 2.75 10.43
N TYR A 2 10.35 3.99 10.17
CA TYR A 2 9.27 4.34 9.23
C TYR A 2 9.92 4.73 7.92
N LEU A 3 9.46 4.19 6.81
CA LEU A 3 9.98 4.56 5.50
C LEU A 3 9.27 5.83 5.03
N GLY A 4 10.03 6.87 4.70
CA GLY A 4 9.51 8.09 4.06
C GLY A 4 8.78 9.10 4.97
N ILE A 5 8.78 8.92 6.30
CA ILE A 5 8.21 9.92 7.21
C ILE A 5 9.31 10.86 7.70
N GLU A 6 9.21 12.13 7.34
CA GLU A 6 10.08 13.21 7.84
C GLU A 6 9.46 13.88 9.08
N GLY A 7 10.30 14.37 10.00
CA GLY A 7 9.83 15.13 11.17
C GLY A 7 9.04 14.32 12.21
N TYR A 8 9.08 12.99 12.16
CA TYR A 8 8.41 12.14 13.15
C TYR A 8 9.01 12.34 14.55
N ASP A 9 8.17 12.67 15.53
CA ASP A 9 8.56 12.69 16.94
C ASP A 9 8.77 11.26 17.45
N HIS A 10 10.02 10.91 17.74
CA HIS A 10 10.40 9.61 18.29
C HIS A 10 9.79 9.32 19.66
N ASN A 11 9.37 10.36 20.39
CA ASN A 11 8.70 10.27 21.69
C ASN A 11 7.18 10.13 21.57
N SER A 12 6.62 10.20 20.35
CA SER A 12 5.20 9.98 20.13
C SER A 12 4.79 8.62 20.68
N PRO A 13 3.71 8.54 21.50
CA PRO A 13 3.31 7.30 22.15
C PRO A 13 2.98 6.25 21.10
N ARG A 14 3.57 5.06 21.28
CA ARG A 14 3.32 3.90 20.41
C ARG A 14 2.50 2.86 21.15
N ILE A 15 1.58 2.23 20.43
CA ILE A 15 0.83 1.08 20.93
C ILE A 15 1.36 -0.15 20.18
N HIS A 16 1.76 -1.17 20.94
CA HIS A 16 2.13 -2.47 20.40
C HIS A 16 0.89 -3.33 20.31
N LEU A 17 0.57 -3.77 19.09
CA LEU A 17 -0.59 -4.62 18.84
C LEU A 17 -0.16 -6.09 18.86
N GLU A 18 -0.36 -6.73 20.01
CA GLU A 18 -0.23 -8.18 20.16
C GLU A 18 -1.49 -8.85 19.61
N MET A 19 -1.30 -9.89 18.82
CA MET A 19 -2.36 -10.56 18.06
C MET A 19 -2.09 -12.06 18.03
N GLU A 20 -3.13 -12.85 18.25
CA GLU A 20 -3.11 -14.31 18.10
C GLU A 20 -3.43 -14.73 16.65
N GLU A 21 -3.28 -16.02 16.35
CA GLU A 21 -3.63 -16.54 15.03
C GLU A 21 -5.11 -16.33 14.72
N GLY A 22 -5.40 -15.68 13.59
CA GLY A 22 -6.76 -15.38 13.14
C GLY A 22 -7.25 -13.98 13.55
N ASP A 23 -6.58 -13.31 14.48
CA ASP A 23 -6.90 -11.92 14.82
C ASP A 23 -6.71 -11.01 13.60
N THR A 24 -7.56 -10.00 13.48
CA THR A 24 -7.54 -9.05 12.37
C THR A 24 -7.64 -7.63 12.89
N VAL A 25 -6.76 -6.76 12.39
CA VAL A 25 -6.80 -5.32 12.67
C VAL A 25 -7.22 -4.56 11.43
N PHE A 26 -8.12 -3.59 11.63
CA PHE A 26 -8.50 -2.60 10.62
C PHE A 26 -7.95 -1.24 11.06
N PHE A 27 -7.30 -0.55 10.14
CA PHE A 27 -6.81 0.80 10.41
C PHE A 27 -6.87 1.68 9.16
N HIS A 28 -6.88 2.99 9.38
CA HIS A 28 -6.95 3.99 8.33
C HIS A 28 -5.60 4.12 7.60
N PRO A 29 -5.55 4.35 6.27
CA PRO A 29 -4.29 4.44 5.50
C PRO A 29 -3.33 5.54 5.96
N LEU A 30 -3.83 6.59 6.63
CA LEU A 30 -3.01 7.66 7.20
C LEU A 30 -2.48 7.37 8.62
N LEU A 31 -2.82 6.22 9.21
CA LEU A 31 -2.26 5.85 10.51
C LEU A 31 -0.76 5.59 10.35
N ILE A 32 0.07 6.33 11.09
CA ILE A 32 1.51 6.06 11.16
C ILE A 32 1.71 4.71 11.85
N HIS A 33 2.23 3.74 11.10
CA HIS A 33 2.43 2.37 11.57
C HIS A 33 3.70 1.76 10.99
N GLY A 34 4.23 0.75 11.68
CA GLY A 34 5.46 0.09 11.28
C GLY A 34 5.71 -1.19 12.07
N SER A 35 6.48 -2.11 11.50
CA SER A 35 6.86 -3.34 12.18
C SER A 35 7.99 -3.10 13.19
N GLY A 36 7.82 -3.64 14.40
CA GLY A 36 8.92 -3.81 15.34
C GLY A 36 9.92 -4.88 14.88
N THR A 37 11.17 -4.75 15.32
CA THR A 37 12.24 -5.72 15.03
C THR A 37 11.88 -7.10 15.57
N ASN A 38 11.93 -8.12 14.71
CA ASN A 38 11.81 -9.50 15.14
C ASN A 38 13.12 -9.92 15.85
N ARG A 39 13.04 -10.24 17.14
CA ARG A 39 14.18 -10.64 17.99
C ARG A 39 14.30 -12.16 18.16
N THR A 40 13.51 -12.93 17.40
CA THR A 40 13.49 -14.39 17.46
C THR A 40 14.10 -14.99 16.19
N ASN A 41 14.44 -16.29 16.24
CA ASN A 41 14.89 -17.04 15.07
C ASN A 41 13.73 -17.55 14.18
N ASN A 42 12.48 -17.27 14.59
CA ASN A 42 11.28 -17.70 13.87
C ASN A 42 10.83 -16.63 12.88
N CYS A 43 10.17 -17.03 11.80
CA CYS A 43 9.56 -16.10 10.85
C CYS A 43 8.16 -15.69 11.33
N ARG A 44 7.90 -14.37 11.47
CA ARG A 44 6.55 -13.83 11.70
C ARG A 44 5.84 -13.68 10.36
N LYS A 45 4.66 -14.30 10.21
CA LYS A 45 3.82 -14.22 9.01
C LYS A 45 2.59 -13.35 9.26
N SER A 46 2.19 -12.60 8.24
CA SER A 46 0.92 -11.88 8.19
C SER A 46 0.43 -11.78 6.76
N ILE A 47 -0.87 -11.61 6.58
CA ILE A 47 -1.50 -11.29 5.29
C ILE A 47 -2.25 -9.97 5.45
N SER A 48 -2.16 -9.11 4.44
CA SER A 48 -2.84 -7.81 4.44
C SER A 48 -3.50 -7.55 3.10
N CYS A 49 -4.58 -6.76 3.14
CA CYS A 49 -5.29 -6.28 1.97
C CYS A 49 -5.74 -4.84 2.24
N HIS A 50 -5.66 -3.99 1.22
CA HIS A 50 -6.19 -2.63 1.27
C HIS A 50 -7.48 -2.59 0.44
N TYR A 51 -8.56 -2.14 1.06
CA TYR A 51 -9.86 -1.96 0.41
C TYR A 51 -10.10 -0.49 0.14
N ALA A 52 -10.65 -0.20 -1.03
CA ALA A 52 -11.13 1.13 -1.40
C ALA A 52 -12.59 1.02 -1.85
N SER A 53 -13.36 2.09 -1.64
CA SER A 53 -14.71 2.17 -2.18
C SER A 53 -14.65 2.11 -3.71
N SER A 54 -15.67 1.52 -4.34
CA SER A 54 -15.81 1.56 -5.80
C SER A 54 -16.02 2.97 -6.36
N LYS A 55 -16.26 3.96 -5.48
CA LYS A 55 -16.36 5.39 -5.81
C LYS A 55 -15.03 6.14 -5.70
N CYS A 56 -13.94 5.47 -5.31
CA CYS A 56 -12.62 6.08 -5.30
C CYS A 56 -12.11 6.31 -6.72
N LEU A 57 -11.17 7.24 -6.86
CA LEU A 57 -10.53 7.59 -8.12
C LEU A 57 -9.03 7.37 -7.99
N VAL A 58 -8.38 6.99 -9.08
CA VAL A 58 -6.91 7.01 -9.15
C VAL A 58 -6.51 8.37 -9.70
N LEU A 59 -5.75 9.13 -8.92
CA LEU A 59 -5.32 10.45 -9.36
C LEU A 59 -4.36 10.32 -10.54
N GLU A 60 -4.62 11.06 -11.62
CA GLU A 60 -3.73 11.13 -12.79
C GLU A 60 -2.33 11.66 -12.44
N LYS A 61 -2.24 12.48 -11.39
CA LYS A 61 -1.00 13.08 -10.91
C LYS A 61 -0.87 12.84 -9.42
N LEU A 62 0.21 12.18 -9.05
CA LEU A 62 0.59 12.03 -7.65
C LEU A 62 1.28 13.30 -7.16
N GLU A 63 1.16 13.57 -5.87
CA GLU A 63 1.92 14.65 -5.23
C GLU A 63 3.43 14.39 -5.36
N PRO A 64 4.27 15.43 -5.36
CA PRO A 64 5.72 15.28 -5.56
C PRO A 64 6.37 14.21 -4.67
N GLU A 65 5.94 14.14 -3.40
CA GLU A 65 6.44 13.18 -2.41
C GLU A 65 6.02 11.74 -2.73
N GLN A 66 4.94 11.56 -3.47
CA GLN A 66 4.40 10.26 -3.86
C GLN A 66 4.97 9.76 -5.20
N ARG A 67 5.61 10.60 -6.01
CA ARG A 67 6.11 10.22 -7.35
C ARG A 67 7.10 9.06 -7.36
N VAL A 68 7.83 8.86 -6.27
CA VAL A 68 8.75 7.71 -6.12
C VAL A 68 8.02 6.38 -6.31
N ILE A 69 6.78 6.25 -5.81
CA ILE A 69 6.01 5.00 -5.96
C ILE A 69 5.58 4.76 -7.40
N GLU A 70 5.28 5.83 -8.14
CA GLU A 70 4.90 5.74 -9.53
C GLU A 70 6.08 5.24 -10.37
N GLU A 71 7.27 5.81 -10.16
CA GLU A 71 8.49 5.39 -10.84
C GLU A 71 8.84 3.92 -10.54
N GLU A 72 8.75 3.49 -9.27
CA GLU A 72 8.98 2.10 -8.88
C GLU A 72 7.99 1.14 -9.54
N VAL A 73 6.70 1.48 -9.54
CA VAL A 73 5.64 0.65 -10.12
C VAL A 73 5.80 0.52 -11.64
N LEU A 74 6.12 1.63 -12.33
CA LEU A 74 6.38 1.64 -13.77
C LEU A 74 7.65 0.85 -14.11
N ALA A 75 8.72 0.97 -13.32
CA ALA A 75 9.95 0.22 -13.54
C ALA A 75 9.73 -1.31 -13.38
N LEU A 76 8.90 -1.73 -12.42
CA LEU A 76 8.52 -3.14 -12.26
C LEU A 76 7.68 -3.66 -13.43
N GLN A 77 6.82 -2.81 -14.00
CA GLN A 77 6.05 -3.14 -15.19
C GLN A 77 6.96 -3.31 -16.41
N GLN A 78 7.90 -2.39 -16.65
CA GLN A 78 8.84 -2.45 -17.75
C GLN A 78 9.65 -3.76 -17.71
N LYS A 79 10.13 -4.15 -16.51
CA LYS A 79 10.81 -5.44 -16.31
C LYS A 79 9.95 -6.65 -16.66
N ARG A 80 8.63 -6.55 -16.52
CA ARG A 80 7.70 -7.68 -16.72
C ARG A 80 7.19 -7.81 -18.15
N PHE A 81 6.95 -6.70 -18.85
CA PHE A 81 6.30 -6.70 -20.17
C PHE A 81 7.14 -6.06 -21.29
N GLY A 82 8.29 -5.47 -20.97
CA GLY A 82 9.13 -4.75 -21.92
C GLY A 82 8.55 -3.40 -22.37
N ASP A 83 9.20 -2.76 -23.34
CA ASP A 83 8.90 -1.39 -23.79
C ASP A 83 7.78 -1.29 -24.84
N SER A 84 7.18 -2.43 -25.23
CA SER A 84 6.19 -2.48 -26.31
C SER A 84 4.85 -1.86 -25.94
N ILE A 85 4.52 -1.82 -24.64
CA ILE A 85 3.26 -1.28 -24.13
C ILE A 85 3.57 -0.29 -23.01
N LYS A 86 3.18 0.97 -23.21
CA LYS A 86 3.23 2.00 -22.17
C LYS A 86 1.96 1.94 -21.35
N PHE A 87 2.12 1.73 -20.04
CA PHE A 87 1.03 1.82 -19.08
C PHE A 87 1.18 3.11 -18.27
N THR A 88 0.05 3.73 -17.95
CA THR A 88 0.00 4.78 -16.92
C THR A 88 -0.04 4.13 -15.53
N PHE A 89 0.23 4.92 -14.48
CA PHE A 89 0.05 4.45 -13.11
C PHE A 89 -1.39 3.97 -12.85
N GLN A 90 -2.36 4.71 -13.40
CA GLN A 90 -3.78 4.38 -13.34
C GLN A 90 -4.08 3.02 -13.97
N ASP A 91 -3.59 2.74 -15.18
CA ASP A 91 -3.81 1.45 -15.85
C ASP A 91 -3.33 0.29 -14.97
N LEU A 92 -2.15 0.45 -14.36
CA LEU A 92 -1.57 -0.58 -13.50
C LEU A 92 -2.36 -0.78 -12.21
N TRP A 93 -2.85 0.30 -11.61
CA TRP A 93 -3.68 0.21 -10.42
C TRP A 93 -5.02 -0.47 -10.74
N MET A 94 -5.60 -0.17 -11.90
CA MET A 94 -6.82 -0.79 -12.40
C MET A 94 -6.66 -2.27 -12.69
N MET A 95 -5.60 -2.65 -13.38
CA MET A 95 -5.31 -4.06 -13.69
C MET A 95 -5.07 -4.91 -12.43
N LYS A 96 -4.53 -4.32 -11.36
CA LYS A 96 -4.30 -5.01 -10.08
C LYS A 96 -5.54 -5.05 -9.19
N SER A 97 -6.47 -4.11 -9.34
CA SER A 97 -7.68 -4.02 -8.54
C SER A 97 -8.69 -5.11 -8.87
N ARG A 98 -9.47 -5.55 -7.88
CA ARG A 98 -10.53 -6.56 -8.05
C ARG A 98 -11.81 -6.10 -7.36
N HIS A 99 -12.94 -6.24 -8.05
CA HIS A 99 -14.24 -6.03 -7.43
C HIS A 99 -14.51 -7.16 -6.44
N VAL A 100 -14.80 -6.81 -5.19
CA VAL A 100 -15.02 -7.79 -4.12
C VAL A 100 -16.51 -7.92 -3.78
N LYS A 101 -17.23 -6.80 -3.67
CA LYS A 101 -18.65 -6.79 -3.28
C LYS A 101 -19.33 -5.46 -3.63
N GLY A 102 -20.65 -5.52 -3.83
CA GLY A 102 -21.50 -4.34 -4.06
C GLY A 102 -21.57 -3.97 -5.53
N GLU A 103 -21.86 -2.69 -5.79
CA GLU A 103 -21.91 -2.16 -7.16
C GLU A 103 -20.49 -1.95 -7.70
N SER A 104 -20.26 -2.43 -8.92
CA SER A 104 -19.02 -2.16 -9.63
C SER A 104 -18.97 -0.68 -9.95
N GLY A 105 -17.92 -0.02 -9.48
CA GLY A 105 -17.58 1.31 -9.94
C GLY A 105 -16.61 1.23 -11.10
N VAL A 106 -16.52 2.33 -11.85
CA VAL A 106 -15.33 2.58 -12.65
C VAL A 106 -14.38 3.27 -11.69
N LEU A 107 -13.39 2.53 -11.17
CA LEU A 107 -12.21 3.19 -10.63
C LEU A 107 -11.61 3.92 -11.84
N SER A 108 -11.93 5.20 -11.99
CA SER A 108 -11.48 6.03 -13.10
C SER A 108 -10.45 7.03 -12.65
#